data_AF-A0A1H3R8J7-F1
#
_entry.id   AF-A0A1H3R8J7-F1
#
_cell.length_a   1.000
_cell.length_b   1.000
_cell.length_c   1.000
_cell.angle_alpha   90.00
_cell.angle_beta   90.00
_cell.angle_gamma   90.00
#
_symmetry.space_group_name_H-M   'P 1'
#
loop_
_entity.id
_entity.type
_entity.pdbx_description
1 polymer ?
#
loop_
_entity_poly.entity_id
_entity_poly.type
_entity_poly.pdbx_seq_one_letter_code
_entity_poly.pdbx_strand_id
1 'polypeptide(L)'
;MKPNEKKMLLALVILLVGLSAKSIWIDPFHSSSHAHNQYAEYARLMAPFQQQTTLDRMKVLNYRTVDVQRESDEGLTNIVVLEPENENIKEIEIKGEYSAKVRAYLLWVFPTRDIRIEGGFSVNESATNR
;
A
#
# COMPACT_ATOMS: atom_id res chain seq x y z
N MET A 1 39.22 -13.81 11.19
CA MET A 1 38.37 -12.84 11.91
C MET A 1 38.76 -12.78 13.37
N LYS A 2 39.12 -11.59 13.86
CA LYS A 2 39.42 -11.34 15.27
C LYS A 2 38.13 -11.57 16.11
N PRO A 3 38.22 -11.94 17.40
CA PRO A 3 37.05 -12.19 18.23
C PRO A 3 36.08 -11.00 18.30
N ASN A 4 36.60 -9.77 18.16
CA ASN A 4 35.81 -8.54 18.15
C ASN A 4 35.00 -8.37 16.85
N GLU A 5 35.54 -8.81 15.69
CA GLU A 5 34.83 -8.79 14.41
C GLU A 5 33.66 -9.77 14.41
N LYS A 6 33.81 -10.95 15.05
CA LYS A 6 32.72 -11.92 15.20
C LYS A 6 31.58 -11.36 16.05
N LYS A 7 31.89 -10.66 17.14
CA LYS A 7 30.89 -10.01 18.00
C LYS A 7 30.16 -8.88 17.27
N MET A 8 30.88 -8.07 16.50
CA MET A 8 30.30 -6.99 15.70
C MET A 8 29.38 -7.53 14.60
N LEU A 9 29.79 -8.60 13.91
CA LEU A 9 28.97 -9.26 12.90
C LEU A 9 27.71 -9.88 13.52
N LEU A 10 27.84 -10.52 14.68
CA LEU A 10 26.69 -11.07 15.40
C LEU A 10 25.71 -9.97 15.83
N ALA A 11 26.21 -8.86 16.36
CA ALA A 11 25.38 -7.71 16.75
C ALA A 11 24.65 -7.12 15.53
N LEU A 12 25.33 -7.00 14.38
CA LEU A 12 24.74 -6.54 13.13
C LEU A 12 23.59 -7.46 12.67
N VAL A 13 23.80 -8.77 12.72
CA VAL A 13 22.78 -9.76 12.34
C VAL A 13 21.56 -9.65 13.27
N ILE A 14 21.77 -9.56 14.58
CA ILE A 14 20.68 -9.39 15.56
C ILE A 14 19.91 -8.09 15.29
N LEU A 15 20.62 -7.00 15.01
CA LEU A 15 20.00 -5.70 14.69
C LEU A 15 19.16 -5.78 13.41
N LEU A 16 19.69 -6.42 12.36
CA LEU A 16 18.99 -6.65 11.10
C LEU A 16 17.71 -7.46 11.29
N VAL A 17 17.77 -8.54 12.08
CA VAL A 17 16.60 -9.36 12.39
C VAL A 17 15.57 -8.56 13.19
N GLY A 18 16.00 -7.81 14.22
CA GLY A 18 15.12 -6.98 15.03
C GLY A 18 14.41 -5.89 14.23
N LEU A 19 15.13 -5.19 13.34
CA LEU A 19 14.56 -4.17 12.46
C LEU A 19 13.58 -4.78 11.45
N SER A 20 13.92 -5.93 10.87
CA SER A 20 13.05 -6.64 9.92
C SER A 20 11.75 -7.08 10.58
N ALA A 21 11.82 -7.67 11.78
CA ALA A 21 10.65 -8.10 12.54
C ALA A 21 9.74 -6.92 12.92
N LYS A 22 10.34 -5.80 13.36
CA LYS A 22 9.60 -4.57 13.69
C LYS A 22 8.85 -4.02 12.48
N SER A 23 9.48 -3.97 11.31
CA SER A 23 8.81 -3.48 10.08
C SER A 23 7.66 -4.41 9.67
N ILE A 24 7.83 -5.73 9.75
CA ILE A 24 6.76 -6.67 9.37
C ILE A 24 5.54 -6.56 10.30
N TRP A 25 5.74 -6.36 11.61
CA TRP A 25 4.64 -6.31 12.58
C TRP A 25 3.95 -4.96 12.72
N ILE A 26 4.65 -3.85 12.51
CA ILE A 26 4.10 -2.50 12.77
C ILE A 26 3.41 -1.92 11.53
N ASP A 27 3.82 -2.30 10.32
CA ASP A 27 3.34 -1.65 9.10
C ASP A 27 1.97 -2.09 8.53
N PRO A 28 1.40 -3.28 8.80
CA PRO A 28 0.13 -3.65 8.15
C PRO A 28 -1.06 -2.94 8.79
N PHE A 29 -1.75 -2.13 7.98
CA PHE A 29 -3.06 -1.60 8.32
C PHE A 29 -4.06 -2.75 8.53
N HIS A 30 -4.67 -2.81 9.71
CA HIS A 30 -5.73 -3.75 10.03
C HIS A 30 -6.98 -2.96 10.42
N SER A 31 -8.02 -2.99 9.58
CA SER A 31 -9.32 -2.44 9.94
C SER A 31 -10.36 -3.53 10.12
N SER A 32 -11.26 -3.30 11.08
CA SER A 32 -12.46 -4.10 11.30
C SER A 32 -13.57 -3.77 10.29
N SER A 33 -13.48 -2.64 9.59
CA SER A 33 -14.49 -2.18 8.64
C SER A 33 -14.21 -2.70 7.24
N HIS A 34 -15.21 -3.34 6.63
CA HIS A 34 -15.11 -3.87 5.26
C HIS A 34 -14.78 -2.77 4.23
N ALA A 35 -15.39 -1.59 4.35
CA ALA A 35 -15.14 -0.46 3.45
C ALA A 35 -13.71 0.08 3.55
N HIS A 36 -13.14 0.13 4.76
CA HIS A 36 -11.74 0.52 4.96
C HIS A 36 -10.77 -0.49 4.33
N ASN A 37 -11.07 -1.79 4.42
CA ASN A 37 -10.24 -2.83 3.81
C ASN A 37 -10.32 -2.78 2.28
N GLN A 38 -11.51 -2.56 1.71
CA GLN A 38 -11.69 -2.35 0.26
C GLN A 38 -10.91 -1.12 -0.22
N TYR A 39 -11.01 0.00 0.50
CA TYR A 39 -10.25 1.20 0.16
C TYR A 39 -8.73 1.01 0.33
N ALA A 40 -8.30 0.28 1.37
CA ALA A 40 -6.89 -0.05 1.57
C ALA A 40 -6.32 -0.84 0.39
N GLU A 41 -7.09 -1.80 -0.13
CA GLU A 41 -6.70 -2.59 -1.28
C GLU A 41 -6.65 -1.75 -2.56
N TYR A 42 -7.69 -0.93 -2.79
CA TYR A 42 -7.73 0.02 -3.89
C TYR A 42 -6.49 0.95 -3.88
N ALA A 43 -6.19 1.57 -2.73
CA ALA A 43 -5.04 2.46 -2.59
C ALA A 43 -3.71 1.75 -2.88
N ARG A 44 -3.56 0.49 -2.41
CA ARG A 44 -2.38 -0.34 -2.71
C ARG A 44 -2.23 -0.60 -4.21
N LEU A 45 -3.33 -0.85 -4.92
CA LEU A 45 -3.34 -1.08 -6.37
C LEU A 45 -3.03 0.19 -7.16
N MET A 46 -3.48 1.35 -6.68
CA MET A 46 -3.27 2.63 -7.36
C MET A 46 -1.89 3.25 -7.12
N ALA A 47 -1.23 2.95 -5.99
CA ALA A 47 0.03 3.55 -5.59
C ALA A 47 1.17 3.47 -6.65
N PRO A 48 1.37 2.35 -7.40
CA PRO A 48 2.38 2.29 -8.46
C PRO A 48 2.13 3.27 -9.63
N PHE A 49 0.87 3.65 -9.86
CA PHE A 49 0.48 4.50 -10.98
C PHE A 49 0.63 5.99 -10.69
N GLN A 50 0.55 6.38 -9.42
CA GLN A 50 0.64 7.80 -9.03
C GLN A 50 2.06 8.36 -9.18
N GLN A 51 3.11 7.54 -9.02
CA GLN A 51 4.50 7.97 -9.16
C GLN A 51 5.40 6.86 -9.72
N GLN A 52 5.56 6.81 -11.04
CA GLN A 52 6.46 5.86 -11.70
C GLN A 52 7.94 6.28 -11.59
N THR A 53 8.72 5.54 -10.82
CA THR A 53 10.19 5.65 -10.78
C THR A 53 10.85 4.54 -11.61
N THR A 54 12.17 4.60 -11.79
CA THR A 54 12.94 3.50 -12.42
C THR A 54 12.87 2.21 -11.60
N LEU A 55 12.82 2.31 -10.27
CA LEU A 55 12.69 1.17 -9.37
C LEU A 55 11.33 0.47 -9.50
N ASP A 56 10.27 1.21 -9.82
CA ASP A 56 8.94 0.65 -10.09
C ASP A 56 8.94 -0.25 -11.32
N ARG A 57 9.65 0.18 -12.38
CA ARG A 57 9.78 -0.61 -13.61
C ARG A 57 10.54 -1.92 -13.40
N MET A 58 11.49 -1.93 -12.46
CA MET A 58 12.23 -3.13 -12.08
C MET A 58 11.42 -4.09 -11.19
N LYS A 59 10.19 -3.72 -10.78
CA LYS A 59 9.31 -4.53 -9.92
C LYS A 59 9.94 -4.96 -8.59
N VAL A 60 10.88 -4.15 -8.07
CA VAL A 60 11.56 -4.40 -6.78
C VAL A 60 10.87 -3.73 -5.59
N LEU A 61 9.93 -2.82 -5.88
CA LEU A 61 9.16 -2.09 -4.89
C LEU A 61 7.87 -2.84 -4.54
N ASN A 62 7.61 -2.93 -3.24
CA ASN A 62 6.42 -3.54 -2.68
C ASN A 62 5.59 -2.47 -1.97
N TYR A 63 4.30 -2.47 -2.21
CA TYR A 63 3.39 -1.45 -1.72
C TYR A 63 2.54 -2.00 -0.60
N ARG A 64 2.48 -1.29 0.53
CA ARG A 64 1.61 -1.63 1.66
C ARG A 64 0.86 -0.41 2.15
N THR A 65 -0.43 -0.55 2.33
CA THR A 65 -1.27 0.47 2.97
C THR A 65 -0.96 0.46 4.46
N VAL A 66 -0.53 1.62 4.97
CA VAL A 66 -0.14 1.84 6.37
C VAL A 66 -1.29 2.47 7.15
N ASP A 67 -2.08 3.31 6.49
CA ASP A 67 -3.19 4.01 7.11
C ASP A 67 -4.32 4.25 6.11
N VAL A 68 -5.55 4.23 6.61
CA VAL A 68 -6.76 4.60 5.86
C VAL A 68 -7.64 5.44 6.77
N GLN A 69 -8.02 6.61 6.28
CA GLN A 69 -8.89 7.53 6.98
C GLN A 69 -10.12 7.81 6.12
N ARG A 70 -11.28 7.85 6.77
CA ARG A 70 -12.49 8.41 6.16
C ARG A 70 -12.48 9.90 6.48
N GLU A 71 -12.32 10.72 5.44
CA GLU A 71 -12.26 12.18 5.56
C GLU A 71 -13.68 12.78 5.73
N SER A 72 -14.68 12.17 5.09
CA SER A 72 -16.08 12.59 5.18
C SER A 72 -17.05 11.41 5.12
N ASP A 73 -18.16 11.51 5.84
CA ASP A 73 -19.30 10.58 5.74
C ASP A 73 -20.24 10.92 4.57
N GLU A 74 -20.06 12.11 3.98
CA GLU A 74 -20.80 12.61 2.83
C GLU A 74 -20.10 12.22 1.52
N GLY A 75 -20.86 12.07 0.45
CA GLY A 75 -20.34 11.70 -0.88
C GLY A 75 -20.21 10.20 -1.11
N LEU A 76 -19.73 9.87 -2.31
CA LEU A 76 -19.52 8.51 -2.80
C LEU A 76 -18.14 8.44 -3.45
N THR A 77 -17.39 7.40 -3.14
CA THR A 77 -16.07 7.14 -3.74
C THR A 77 -16.15 5.89 -4.61
N ASN A 78 -15.83 6.04 -5.89
CA ASN A 78 -15.72 4.92 -6.81
C ASN A 78 -14.34 4.27 -6.67
N ILE A 79 -14.32 2.99 -6.29
CA ILE A 79 -13.10 2.22 -6.13
C ILE A 79 -13.13 0.93 -6.91
N VAL A 80 -11.95 0.37 -7.07
CA VAL A 80 -11.72 -0.86 -7.80
C VAL A 80 -11.21 -1.91 -6.83
N VAL A 81 -11.84 -3.09 -6.83
CA VAL A 81 -11.53 -4.21 -5.95
C VAL A 81 -11.27 -5.47 -6.79
N LEU A 82 -10.34 -6.31 -6.33
CA LEU A 82 -10.07 -7.60 -6.96
C LEU A 82 -11.08 -8.64 -6.49
N GLU A 83 -11.75 -9.32 -7.41
CA GLU A 83 -12.62 -10.44 -7.07
C GLU A 83 -11.79 -11.66 -6.68
N PRO A 84 -12.10 -12.30 -5.54
CA PRO A 84 -11.32 -13.43 -5.03
C PRO A 84 -11.42 -14.69 -5.89
N GLU A 85 -12.46 -14.81 -6.72
CA GLU A 85 -12.69 -16.03 -7.51
C GLU A 85 -11.97 -16.05 -8.85
N ASN A 86 -11.77 -14.89 -9.50
CA ASN A 86 -11.29 -14.82 -10.88
C ASN A 86 -10.18 -13.79 -11.14
N GLU A 87 -9.64 -13.15 -10.10
CA GLU A 87 -8.71 -12.01 -10.24
C GLU A 87 -9.27 -10.85 -11.09
N ASN A 88 -10.59 -10.85 -11.32
CA ASN A 88 -11.25 -9.82 -12.11
C ASN A 88 -11.33 -8.53 -11.31
N ILE A 89 -11.18 -7.44 -12.04
CA ILE A 89 -11.25 -6.10 -11.50
C ILE A 89 -12.72 -5.66 -11.49
N LYS A 90 -13.30 -5.43 -10.31
CA LYS A 90 -14.68 -4.96 -10.16
C LYS A 90 -14.71 -3.52 -9.65
N GLU A 91 -15.51 -2.71 -10.32
CA GLU A 91 -15.84 -1.36 -9.87
C GLU A 91 -16.97 -1.42 -8.84
N ILE A 92 -16.75 -0.80 -7.68
CA ILE A 92 -17.74 -0.64 -6.63
C ILE A 92 -17.76 0.79 -6.13
N GLU A 93 -18.91 1.22 -5.64
CA GLU A 93 -19.08 2.53 -5.02
C GLU A 93 -19.19 2.36 -3.51
N ILE A 94 -18.35 3.09 -2.77
CA ILE A 94 -18.37 3.10 -1.31
C ILE A 94 -18.83 4.46 -0.79
N LYS A 95 -19.60 4.46 0.29
CA LYS A 95 -20.09 5.71 0.89
C LYS A 95 -18.99 6.44 1.66
N GLY A 96 -18.92 7.75 1.48
CA GLY A 96 -17.97 8.65 2.11
C GLY A 96 -16.71 8.88 1.27
N GLU A 97 -15.96 9.91 1.64
CA GLU A 97 -14.64 10.23 1.07
C GLU A 97 -13.55 9.60 1.91
N TYR A 98 -12.57 8.98 1.24
CA TYR A 98 -11.48 8.29 1.90
C TYR A 98 -10.13 8.82 1.42
N SER A 99 -9.15 8.73 2.31
CA SER A 99 -7.74 8.90 2.01
C SER A 99 -6.94 7.73 2.58
N ALA A 100 -5.87 7.37 1.92
CA ALA A 100 -5.00 6.29 2.35
C ALA A 100 -3.53 6.66 2.18
N LYS A 101 -2.73 6.20 3.13
CA LYS A 101 -1.29 6.31 3.10
C LYS A 101 -0.70 4.96 2.73
N VAL A 102 -0.05 4.91 1.58
CA VAL A 102 0.65 3.72 1.07
C VAL A 102 2.13 3.94 1.15
N ARG A 103 2.86 3.00 1.75
CA ARG A 103 4.32 3.04 1.84
C ARG A 103 4.93 2.05 0.85
N ALA A 104 5.95 2.49 0.13
CA ALA A 104 6.73 1.68 -0.79
C ALA A 104 7.97 1.11 -0.07
N TYR A 105 8.21 -0.18 -0.22
CA TYR A 105 9.32 -0.91 0.38
C TYR A 105 10.22 -1.52 -0.67
N LEU A 106 11.51 -1.23 -0.59
CA LEU A 106 12.51 -1.94 -1.35
C LEU A 106 12.77 -3.30 -0.70
N LEU A 107 12.72 -4.37 -1.51
CA LEU A 107 12.94 -5.75 -1.06
C LEU A 107 12.06 -6.14 0.15
N TRP A 108 10.83 -5.62 0.22
CA TRP A 108 9.84 -5.89 1.28
C TRP A 108 10.18 -5.39 2.69
N VAL A 109 11.37 -4.82 2.91
CA VAL A 109 11.88 -4.51 4.25
C VAL A 109 12.19 -3.03 4.41
N PHE A 110 12.80 -2.38 3.42
CA PHE A 110 13.29 -1.02 3.59
C PHE A 110 12.27 -0.01 3.07
N PRO A 111 11.62 0.77 3.95
CA PRO A 111 10.71 1.81 3.50
C PRO A 111 11.48 2.86 2.71
N THR A 112 10.94 3.23 1.55
CA THR A 112 11.59 4.17 0.62
C THR A 112 10.85 5.50 0.57
N ARG A 113 9.52 5.46 0.52
CA ARG A 113 8.67 6.65 0.43
C ARG A 113 7.23 6.36 0.85
N ASP A 114 6.55 7.43 1.21
CA ASP A 114 5.13 7.46 1.53
C ASP A 114 4.37 8.12 0.37
N ILE A 115 3.24 7.52 -0.02
CA ILE A 115 2.37 7.94 -1.11
C ILE A 115 0.97 8.13 -0.52
N ARG A 116 0.33 9.26 -0.83
CA ARG A 116 -1.03 9.55 -0.38
C ARG A 116 -1.99 9.40 -1.55
N ILE A 117 -2.96 8.50 -1.39
CA ILE A 117 -4.06 8.28 -2.32
C ILE A 117 -5.29 8.94 -1.70
N GLU A 118 -5.95 9.80 -2.45
CA GLU A 118 -7.14 10.54 -2.01
C GLU A 118 -8.26 10.29 -3.01
N GLY A 119 -9.47 10.00 -2.52
CA GLY A 119 -10.64 9.77 -3.36
C GLY A 119 -10.57 8.47 -4.16
N GLY A 120 -11.29 8.45 -5.29
CA GLY A 120 -11.48 7.29 -6.15
C GLY A 120 -11.16 7.62 -7.60
N PHE A 121 -11.39 6.65 -8.50
CA PHE A 121 -11.23 6.94 -9.92
C PHE A 121 -12.41 7.79 -10.42
N SER A 122 -12.10 8.77 -11.27
CA SER A 122 -13.12 9.56 -11.95
C SER A 122 -13.67 8.73 -13.10
N VAL A 123 -14.94 8.31 -13.04
CA VAL A 123 -15.65 7.79 -14.23
C VAL A 123 -15.79 8.97 -15.18
N ASN A 124 -14.80 9.16 -16.06
CA ASN A 124 -14.98 10.05 -17.19
C ASN A 124 -16.01 9.38 -18.10
N GLU A 125 -17.20 9.97 -18.13
CA GLU A 125 -18.35 9.71 -18.99
C GLU A 125 -18.03 10.00 -20.49
N SER A 126 -16.83 9.64 -20.96
CA SER A 126 -16.32 9.94 -22.30
C SER A 126 -16.37 8.75 -23.26
N ALA A 127 -16.93 7.61 -22.83
CA ALA A 127 -17.08 6.39 -23.64
C ALA A 127 -18.49 6.20 -24.23
N THR A 128 -19.37 7.20 -24.13
CA THR A 128 -20.69 7.20 -24.79
C THR A 128 -20.74 8.31 -25.83
N ASN A 129 -20.02 8.12 -26.95
CA ASN A 129 -20.34 8.68 -28.27
C ASN A 129 -19.18 8.36 -29.25
N ARG A 130 -19.20 7.15 -29.82
CA ARG A 130 -18.65 6.89 -31.16
C ARG A 130 -19.48 5.82 -31.84
#